data_AF-A0A6B3CA50-F1
#
_entry.id   AF-A0A6B3CA50-F1
#
_cell.length_a   1.000
_cell.length_b   1.000
_cell.length_c   1.000
_cell.angle_alpha   90.00
_cell.angle_beta   90.00
_cell.angle_gamma   90.00
#
_symmetry.space_group_name_H-M   'P 1'
#
loop_
_entity.id
_entity.type
_entity.pdbx_description
1 polymer ?
#
loop_
_entity_poly.entity_id
_entity_poly.type
_entity_poly.pdbx_seq_one_letter_code
_entity_poly.pdbx_strand_id
1 'polypeptide(L)'
;DDVADPARGEANAARFVSDEKVLGVVGPFNSGVAQTLVPTLTQAGMAVVSPSNTNPVLTLGPDWAAGTTSRPYSTYFRTVTTDVDQGPMAAQYLHGKAKKTKLYVVDDMSAHGTTLTKGFTTEFTKLGGTVVGTEQVHPAELTFAGL
;
A
#
# COMPACT_ATOMS: atom_id res chain seq x y z
N ASP A 1 -8.68 -12.99 12.99
CA ASP A 1 -9.20 -12.02 12.02
C ASP A 1 -8.91 -10.63 12.58
N ASP A 2 -8.26 -9.79 11.78
CA ASP A 2 -7.90 -8.41 12.14
C ASP A 2 -8.95 -7.39 11.71
N VAL A 3 -9.96 -7.78 10.89
CA VAL A 3 -11.02 -6.92 10.34
C VAL A 3 -10.53 -5.59 9.77
N ALA A 4 -9.33 -5.57 9.20
CA ALA A 4 -8.65 -4.37 8.70
C ALA A 4 -8.38 -3.28 9.78
N ASP A 5 -8.39 -3.65 11.06
CA ASP A 5 -8.13 -2.76 12.19
C ASP A 5 -6.67 -2.90 12.71
N PRO A 6 -5.85 -1.84 12.64
CA PRO A 6 -4.47 -1.88 13.11
C PRO A 6 -4.31 -2.27 14.59
N ALA A 7 -5.23 -1.89 15.48
CA ALA A 7 -5.14 -2.22 16.90
C ALA A 7 -5.35 -3.73 17.13
N ARG A 8 -6.23 -4.36 16.35
CA ARG A 8 -6.39 -5.82 16.35
C ARG A 8 -5.17 -6.52 15.75
N GLY A 9 -4.55 -5.93 14.74
CA GLY A 9 -3.26 -6.40 14.19
C GLY A 9 -2.18 -6.51 15.27
N GLU A 10 -2.02 -5.47 16.07
CA GLU A 10 -1.07 -5.43 17.19
C GLU A 10 -1.37 -6.52 18.24
N ALA A 11 -2.64 -6.62 18.66
CA ALA A 11 -3.05 -7.66 19.62
C ALA A 11 -2.85 -9.09 19.08
N ASN A 12 -3.09 -9.31 17.78
CA ASN A 12 -2.85 -10.60 17.14
C ASN A 12 -1.36 -10.93 17.09
N ALA A 13 -0.48 -9.95 16.84
CA ALA A 13 0.96 -10.15 16.82
C ALA A 13 1.47 -10.70 18.16
N ALA A 14 1.04 -10.10 19.28
CA ALA A 14 1.40 -10.58 20.62
C ALA A 14 0.95 -12.04 20.86
N ARG A 15 -0.26 -12.39 20.42
CA ARG A 15 -0.79 -13.76 20.52
C ARG A 15 0.02 -14.76 19.70
N PHE A 16 0.40 -14.40 18.48
CA PHE A 16 1.22 -15.25 17.61
C PHE A 16 2.61 -15.49 18.21
N VAL A 17 3.26 -14.45 18.74
CA VAL A 17 4.56 -14.59 19.40
C VAL A 17 4.49 -15.50 20.64
N SER A 18 3.38 -15.47 21.37
CA SER A 18 3.18 -16.30 22.56
C SER A 18 2.85 -17.77 22.29
N ASP A 19 2.52 -18.13 21.04
CA ASP A 19 2.16 -19.50 20.68
C ASP A 19 3.33 -20.18 19.94
N GLU A 20 4.03 -21.07 20.64
CA GLU A 20 5.18 -21.82 20.10
C GLU A 20 4.85 -22.67 18.87
N LYS A 21 3.56 -22.94 18.61
CA LYS A 21 3.13 -23.67 17.40
C LYS A 21 3.07 -22.78 16.17
N VAL A 22 3.12 -21.45 16.33
CA VAL A 22 3.13 -20.50 15.22
C VAL A 22 4.56 -20.30 14.74
N LEU A 23 4.87 -20.87 13.57
CA LEU A 23 6.22 -20.81 12.98
C LEU A 23 6.45 -19.57 12.11
N GLY A 24 5.39 -18.87 11.75
CA GLY A 24 5.42 -17.72 10.84
C GLY A 24 4.01 -17.26 10.48
N VAL A 25 3.91 -16.08 9.85
CA VAL A 25 2.63 -15.46 9.50
C VAL A 25 2.56 -15.22 8.00
N VAL A 26 1.49 -15.70 7.37
CA VAL A 26 1.09 -15.28 6.02
C VAL A 26 0.03 -14.19 6.17
N GLY A 27 0.31 -13.00 5.67
CA GLY A 27 -0.49 -11.79 5.90
C GLY A 27 0.32 -10.67 6.57
N PRO A 28 -0.35 -9.66 7.15
CA PRO A 28 -1.79 -9.41 7.02
C PRO A 28 -2.12 -8.89 5.60
N PHE A 29 -3.41 -8.79 5.29
CA PHE A 29 -3.86 -8.32 3.99
C PHE A 29 -3.73 -6.81 3.82
N ASN A 30 -4.06 -6.03 4.85
CA ASN A 30 -4.06 -4.56 4.78
C ASN A 30 -2.72 -3.95 5.22
N SER A 31 -2.19 -3.02 4.41
CA SER A 31 -0.91 -2.35 4.72
C SER A 31 -0.91 -1.61 6.06
N GLY A 32 -2.06 -1.01 6.45
CA GLY A 32 -2.20 -0.33 7.74
C GLY A 32 -2.11 -1.29 8.93
N VAL A 33 -2.68 -2.49 8.81
CA VAL A 33 -2.54 -3.55 9.83
C VAL A 33 -1.10 -4.06 9.88
N ALA A 34 -0.44 -4.18 8.72
CA ALA A 34 0.96 -4.61 8.67
C ALA A 34 1.88 -3.65 9.44
N GLN A 35 1.64 -2.35 9.38
CA GLN A 35 2.46 -1.36 10.09
C GLN A 35 2.46 -1.53 11.62
N THR A 36 1.40 -2.08 12.20
CA THR A 36 1.31 -2.35 13.65
C THR A 36 1.67 -3.79 14.02
N LEU A 37 1.38 -4.75 13.14
CA LEU A 37 1.63 -6.18 13.37
C LEU A 37 3.10 -6.58 13.13
N VAL A 38 3.71 -6.10 12.05
CA VAL A 38 5.05 -6.52 11.61
C VAL A 38 6.17 -6.17 12.59
N PRO A 39 6.19 -5.00 13.26
CA PRO A 39 7.26 -4.67 14.21
C PRO A 39 7.42 -5.71 15.32
N THR A 40 6.33 -6.12 15.96
CA THR A 40 6.33 -7.12 17.04
C THR A 40 6.79 -8.48 16.55
N LEU A 41 6.30 -8.94 15.39
CA LEU A 41 6.71 -10.23 14.82
C LEU A 41 8.19 -10.22 14.41
N THR A 42 8.67 -9.09 13.86
CA THR A 42 10.09 -8.94 13.49
C THR A 42 11.00 -8.96 14.71
N GLN A 43 10.60 -8.29 15.80
CA GLN A 43 11.35 -8.30 17.05
C GLN A 43 11.46 -9.71 17.65
N ALA A 44 10.44 -10.55 17.47
CA ALA A 44 10.45 -11.95 17.86
C ALA A 44 11.17 -12.88 16.87
N GLY A 45 11.73 -12.35 15.77
CA GLY A 45 12.38 -13.15 14.72
C GLY A 45 11.42 -13.98 13.87
N MET A 46 10.11 -13.73 13.96
CA MET A 46 9.09 -14.47 13.23
C MET A 46 9.01 -13.99 11.77
N ALA A 47 9.02 -14.94 10.83
CA ALA A 47 8.86 -14.64 9.40
C ALA A 47 7.44 -14.20 9.10
N VAL A 48 7.31 -13.13 8.30
CA VAL A 48 6.02 -12.58 7.86
C VAL A 48 6.03 -12.40 6.36
N VAL A 49 5.07 -12.99 5.66
CA VAL A 49 4.94 -12.88 4.20
C VAL A 49 3.55 -12.39 3.84
N SER A 50 3.43 -11.13 3.40
CA SER A 50 2.13 -10.62 2.95
C SER A 50 1.90 -10.87 1.45
N PRO A 51 0.71 -11.36 1.06
CA PRO A 51 0.35 -11.47 -0.35
C PRO A 51 -0.19 -10.17 -0.96
N SER A 52 -0.34 -9.08 -0.18
CA SER A 52 -1.16 -7.93 -0.59
C SER A 52 -0.60 -6.56 -0.20
N ASN A 53 0.24 -6.43 0.82
CA ASN A 53 0.64 -5.09 1.27
C ASN A 53 1.53 -4.37 0.25
N THR A 54 1.07 -3.23 -0.23
CA THR A 54 1.75 -2.44 -1.26
C THR A 54 2.46 -1.19 -0.72
N ASN A 55 2.22 -0.82 0.55
CA ASN A 55 2.80 0.40 1.12
C ASN A 55 4.34 0.35 1.07
N PRO A 56 5.02 1.32 0.45
CA PRO A 56 6.46 1.27 0.25
C PRO A 56 7.25 1.27 1.57
N VAL A 57 6.75 1.93 2.62
CA VAL A 57 7.42 2.06 3.92
C VAL A 57 7.78 0.70 4.51
N LEU A 58 6.97 -0.34 4.29
CA LEU A 58 7.18 -1.68 4.85
C LEU A 58 8.48 -2.36 4.36
N THR A 59 9.05 -1.96 3.21
CA THR A 59 10.34 -2.49 2.74
C THR A 59 11.36 -1.43 2.35
N LEU A 60 10.93 -0.18 2.11
CA LEU A 60 11.79 0.93 1.70
C LEU A 60 12.03 1.95 2.83
N GLY A 61 11.36 1.81 3.97
CA GLY A 61 11.53 2.71 5.12
C GLY A 61 10.74 4.01 4.99
N PRO A 62 10.62 4.82 6.06
CA PRO A 62 9.77 6.02 6.07
C PRO A 62 10.26 7.12 5.12
N ASP A 63 11.57 7.21 4.88
CA ASP A 63 12.19 8.28 4.08
C ASP A 63 12.27 7.97 2.57
N TRP A 64 11.64 6.88 2.13
CA TRP A 64 11.69 6.43 0.74
C TRP A 64 11.26 7.51 -0.25
N ALA A 65 10.27 8.33 0.12
CA ALA A 65 9.74 9.40 -0.71
C ALA A 65 10.72 10.58 -0.87
N ALA A 66 11.67 10.73 0.07
CA ALA A 66 12.77 11.68 -0.02
C ALA A 66 13.98 11.11 -0.78
N GLY A 67 13.87 9.91 -1.34
CA GLY A 67 14.92 9.24 -2.11
C GLY A 67 15.89 8.40 -1.27
N THR A 68 15.66 8.28 0.05
CA THR A 68 16.48 7.44 0.92
C THR A 68 15.74 6.16 1.25
N THR A 69 16.28 5.01 0.83
CA THR A 69 15.70 3.71 1.15
C THR A 69 16.44 3.02 2.29
N SER A 70 15.69 2.45 3.21
CA SER A 70 16.21 1.60 4.28
C SER A 70 15.24 0.45 4.52
N ARG A 71 15.74 -0.78 4.65
CA ARG A 71 14.87 -1.92 4.95
C ARG A 71 14.56 -1.93 6.45
N PRO A 72 13.31 -1.68 6.89
CA PRO A 72 13.00 -1.54 8.32
C PRO A 72 12.86 -2.89 9.03
N TYR A 73 12.44 -3.93 8.33
CA TYR A 73 12.12 -5.23 8.91
C TYR A 73 12.87 -6.35 8.18
N SER A 74 13.69 -7.10 8.91
CA SER A 74 14.54 -8.18 8.35
C SER A 74 13.75 -9.45 8.04
N THR A 75 12.65 -9.72 8.77
CA THR A 75 11.84 -10.94 8.63
C THR A 75 10.54 -10.73 7.85
N TYR A 76 10.28 -9.51 7.38
CA TYR A 76 9.12 -9.18 6.55
C TYR A 76 9.43 -9.30 5.06
N PHE A 77 8.51 -9.93 4.34
CA PHE A 77 8.53 -10.09 2.90
C PHE A 77 7.13 -9.87 2.32
N ARG A 78 7.06 -9.61 1.02
CA ARG A 78 5.81 -9.53 0.26
C ARG A 78 5.97 -10.15 -1.11
N THR A 79 4.88 -10.68 -1.66
CA THR A 79 4.86 -11.28 -3.00
C THR A 79 4.40 -10.31 -4.10
N VAL A 80 3.92 -9.12 -3.71
CA VAL A 80 3.43 -8.07 -4.62
C VAL A 80 4.37 -6.87 -4.68
N THR A 81 4.30 -6.11 -5.77
CA THR A 81 5.07 -4.88 -5.96
C THR A 81 4.49 -3.73 -5.14
N THR A 82 5.27 -2.66 -4.98
CA THR A 82 4.86 -1.48 -4.18
C THR A 82 3.98 -0.51 -4.97
N ASP A 83 3.28 0.38 -4.25
CA ASP A 83 2.50 1.46 -4.87
C ASP A 83 3.35 2.36 -5.80
N VAL A 84 4.66 2.46 -5.52
CA VAL A 84 5.62 3.22 -6.36
C VAL A 84 5.67 2.68 -7.77
N ASP A 85 5.54 1.36 -7.93
CA ASP A 85 5.65 0.70 -9.23
C ASP A 85 4.26 0.57 -9.89
N GLN A 86 3.22 0.30 -9.09
CA GLN A 86 1.86 0.05 -9.61
C GLN A 86 1.27 1.27 -10.32
N GLY A 87 1.39 2.47 -9.74
CA GLY A 87 0.85 3.70 -10.33
C GLY A 87 1.42 3.97 -11.74
N PRO A 88 2.75 4.09 -11.89
CA PRO A 88 3.39 4.26 -13.21
C PRO A 88 3.07 3.15 -14.20
N MET A 89 3.05 1.88 -13.78
CA MET A 89 2.70 0.78 -14.67
C MET A 89 1.26 0.89 -15.20
N ALA A 90 0.31 1.26 -14.34
CA ALA A 90 -1.07 1.48 -14.76
C ALA A 90 -1.19 2.64 -15.77
N ALA A 91 -0.42 3.72 -15.58
CA ALA A 91 -0.38 4.84 -16.52
C ALA A 91 0.20 4.44 -17.89
N GLN A 92 1.30 3.69 -17.88
CA GLN A 92 1.94 3.14 -19.09
C GLN A 92 0.99 2.22 -19.86
N TYR A 93 0.25 1.38 -19.15
CA TYR A 93 -0.78 0.54 -19.76
C TYR A 93 -1.91 1.40 -20.37
N LEU A 94 -2.49 2.32 -19.61
CA LEU A 94 -3.65 3.10 -20.06
C LEU A 94 -3.32 3.99 -21.27
N HIS A 95 -2.19 4.68 -21.25
CA HIS A 95 -1.77 5.53 -22.37
C HIS A 95 -1.22 4.69 -23.53
N GLY A 96 -0.26 3.79 -23.24
CA GLY A 96 0.49 3.07 -24.26
C GLY A 96 -0.29 1.95 -24.94
N LYS A 97 -1.06 1.16 -24.18
CA LYS A 97 -1.80 0.00 -24.69
C LYS A 97 -3.27 0.34 -24.92
N ALA A 98 -3.97 0.89 -23.92
CA ALA A 98 -5.40 1.19 -24.02
C ALA A 98 -5.70 2.51 -24.77
N LYS A 99 -4.66 3.27 -25.16
CA LYS A 99 -4.73 4.50 -25.96
C LYS A 99 -5.64 5.58 -25.35
N LYS A 100 -5.71 5.63 -24.02
CA LYS A 100 -6.45 6.68 -23.30
C LYS A 100 -5.55 7.90 -23.14
N THR A 101 -6.08 9.07 -23.48
CA THR A 101 -5.33 10.34 -23.49
C THR A 101 -5.92 11.38 -22.53
N LYS A 102 -7.11 11.14 -21.96
CA LYS A 102 -7.75 12.00 -20.96
C LYS A 102 -8.36 11.14 -19.85
N LEU A 103 -8.24 11.60 -18.61
CA LEU A 103 -8.84 10.94 -17.45
C LEU A 103 -9.11 11.93 -16.30
N TYR A 104 -10.05 11.55 -15.44
CA TYR A 104 -10.30 12.16 -14.14
C TYR A 104 -9.80 11.20 -13.06
N VAL A 105 -9.22 11.71 -11.98
CA VAL A 105 -8.66 10.89 -10.91
C VAL A 105 -9.46 11.09 -9.64
N VAL A 106 -9.78 10.00 -8.96
CA VAL A 106 -10.45 10.01 -7.67
C VAL A 106 -9.65 9.11 -6.72
N ASP A 107 -9.33 9.60 -5.52
CA ASP A 107 -8.81 8.77 -4.43
C ASP A 107 -9.58 8.94 -3.13
N ASP A 108 -9.41 7.98 -2.23
CA ASP A 108 -10.14 7.86 -0.98
C ASP A 108 -9.47 8.60 0.20
N MET A 109 -8.54 9.53 -0.10
CA MET A 109 -7.66 10.22 0.87
C MET A 109 -6.75 9.30 1.70
N SER A 110 -6.80 7.99 1.52
CA SER A 110 -5.89 7.11 2.22
C SER A 110 -4.45 7.36 1.74
N ALA A 111 -3.47 7.11 2.62
CA ALA A 111 -2.06 7.22 2.24
C ALA A 111 -1.72 6.31 1.04
N HIS A 112 -2.39 5.16 0.93
CA HIS A 112 -2.30 4.24 -0.20
C HIS A 112 -2.86 4.88 -1.48
N GLY A 113 -4.12 5.31 -1.46
CA GLY A 113 -4.80 5.95 -2.59
C GLY A 113 -4.00 7.15 -3.12
N THR A 114 -3.59 8.05 -2.21
CA THR A 114 -2.82 9.26 -2.55
C THR A 114 -1.46 8.93 -3.19
N THR A 115 -0.74 7.94 -2.66
CA THR A 115 0.58 7.57 -3.21
C THR A 115 0.45 6.97 -4.61
N LEU A 116 -0.53 6.09 -4.79
CA LEU A 116 -0.80 5.43 -6.06
C LEU A 116 -1.24 6.44 -7.13
N THR A 117 -2.20 7.32 -6.82
CA THR A 117 -2.69 8.33 -7.77
C THR A 117 -1.61 9.35 -8.13
N LYS A 118 -0.74 9.73 -7.19
CA LYS A 118 0.42 10.60 -7.47
C LYS A 118 1.40 9.97 -8.47
N GLY A 119 1.77 8.70 -8.24
CA GLY A 119 2.66 7.97 -9.16
C GLY A 119 2.04 7.80 -10.54
N PHE A 120 0.76 7.45 -10.57
CA PHE A 120 -0.02 7.30 -11.80
C PHE A 120 -0.11 8.61 -12.60
N THR A 121 -0.55 9.71 -11.99
CA THR A 121 -0.75 11.00 -12.66
C THR A 121 0.55 11.58 -13.21
N THR A 122 1.64 11.46 -12.45
CA THR A 122 2.98 11.88 -12.87
C THR A 122 3.43 11.13 -14.13
N GLU A 123 3.30 9.81 -14.16
CA GLU A 123 3.72 9.02 -15.33
C GLU A 123 2.75 9.23 -16.51
N PHE A 124 1.43 9.32 -16.27
CA PHE A 124 0.44 9.53 -17.32
C PHE A 124 0.64 10.85 -18.06
N THR A 125 0.91 11.93 -17.33
CA THR A 125 1.21 13.24 -17.91
C THR A 125 2.53 13.25 -18.68
N LYS A 126 3.58 12.60 -18.13
CA LYS A 126 4.86 12.42 -18.83
C LYS A 126 4.72 11.67 -20.16
N LEU A 127 3.77 10.73 -20.26
CA LEU A 127 3.47 10.00 -21.48
C LEU A 127 2.67 10.81 -22.51
N GLY A 128 2.19 12.01 -22.16
CA GLY A 128 1.39 12.88 -23.02
C GLY A 128 -0.12 12.85 -22.75
N GLY A 129 -0.56 12.13 -21.71
CA GLY A 129 -1.94 12.13 -21.26
C GLY A 129 -2.32 13.41 -20.50
N THR A 130 -3.62 13.72 -20.46
CA THR A 130 -4.18 14.86 -19.73
C THR A 130 -5.02 14.40 -18.55
N VAL A 131 -4.71 14.90 -17.36
CA VAL A 131 -5.58 14.77 -16.17
C VAL A 131 -6.53 15.96 -16.19
N VAL A 132 -7.83 15.72 -16.41
CA VAL A 132 -8.84 16.78 -16.56
C VAL A 132 -9.42 17.25 -15.23
N GLY A 133 -9.14 16.52 -14.15
CA GLY A 133 -9.51 16.86 -12.79
C GLY A 133 -9.07 15.77 -11.82
N THR A 134 -9.02 16.15 -10.54
CA THR A 134 -8.65 15.28 -9.42
C THR A 134 -9.60 15.56 -8.27
N GLU A 135 -10.07 14.51 -7.62
CA GLU A 135 -10.95 14.62 -6.46
C GLU A 135 -10.55 13.63 -5.37
N GLN A 136 -10.84 14.02 -4.14
CA GLN A 136 -10.60 13.23 -2.96
C GLN A 136 -11.91 13.01 -2.22
N VAL A 137 -12.22 11.76 -1.93
CA VAL A 137 -13.50 11.34 -1.37
C VAL A 137 -13.25 10.63 -0.06
N HIS A 138 -14.05 10.92 0.96
CA HIS A 138 -13.88 10.23 2.24
C HIS A 138 -14.31 8.76 2.10
N PRO A 139 -13.61 7.77 2.70
CA PRO A 139 -14.00 6.36 2.58
C PRO A 139 -15.41 6.03 3.10
N ALA A 140 -15.96 6.90 3.95
CA ALA A 140 -17.33 6.78 4.46
C ALA A 140 -18.39 7.49 3.60
N GLU A 141 -18.00 8.17 2.51
CA GLU A 141 -18.93 8.75 1.55
C GLU A 141 -19.70 7.63 0.82
N LEU A 142 -21.01 7.78 0.71
CA LEU A 142 -21.90 6.78 0.09
C LEU A 142 -22.71 7.36 -1.07
N THR A 143 -22.77 8.68 -1.20
CA THR A 143 -23.69 9.33 -2.12
C THR A 143 -23.03 9.73 -3.43
N PHE A 144 -21.71 9.97 -3.43
CA PHE A 144 -20.87 10.32 -4.61
C PHE A 144 -21.49 11.39 -5.54
N ALA A 145 -22.48 12.14 -5.05
CA ALA A 145 -23.28 13.05 -5.85
C ALA A 145 -22.52 14.38 -5.96
N GLY A 146 -21.77 14.53 -7.04
CA GLY A 146 -20.88 15.69 -7.25
C GLY A 146 -19.61 15.35 -8.04
N LEU A 147 -19.26 14.06 -8.10
CA LEU A 147 -18.28 13.50 -9.04
C LEU A 147 -18.81 13.45 -10.48
#